data_AF-A0A3D4RVL6-F1
#
_entry.id   AF-A0A3D4RVL6-F1
#
_cell.length_a   1.000
_cell.length_b   1.000
_cell.length_c   1.000
_cell.angle_alpha   90.00
_cell.angle_beta   90.00
_cell.angle_gamma   90.00
#
_symmetry.space_group_name_H-M   'P 1'
#
loop_
_entity.id
_entity.type
_entity.pdbx_description
1 polymer ?
#
loop_
_entity_poly.entity_id
_entity_poly.type
_entity_poly.pdbx_seq_one_letter_code
_entity_poly.pdbx_strand_id
1 'polypeptide(L)'
;MFSFHPVWLIPALLASALPSFAGIPSSSFTAFESGQVRPISISPNGRMLVAVNTPDNRIEIFRINAEGVRNAETQLSHSCSVPVGMEPVAVAVRTDQEIWVVNHLSDSVSIVRLENEHCDQAGVAQTLFVGDEPRDIVFAGDGNSKAFITTAHRGQNSP
;
A
#
# COMPACT_ATOMS: atom_id res chain seq x y z
N MET A 1 -6.51 82.62 -31.90
CA MET A 1 -7.06 81.87 -30.77
C MET A 1 -6.89 80.39 -31.11
N PHE A 2 -5.81 79.78 -30.62
CA PHE A 2 -5.37 78.45 -31.05
C PHE A 2 -6.18 77.36 -30.33
N SER A 3 -6.75 76.43 -31.10
CA SER A 3 -7.55 75.30 -30.62
C SER A 3 -6.64 74.10 -30.37
N PHE A 4 -6.60 73.60 -29.13
CA PHE A 4 -5.91 72.35 -28.77
C PHE A 4 -6.83 71.15 -29.04
N HIS A 5 -6.30 70.11 -29.71
CA HIS A 5 -6.95 68.80 -29.79
C HIS A 5 -6.34 67.87 -28.73
N PRO A 6 -7.14 67.09 -27.98
CA PRO A 6 -6.61 66.09 -27.07
C PRO A 6 -6.18 64.84 -27.85
N VAL A 7 -4.94 64.41 -27.66
CA VAL A 7 -4.45 63.10 -28.13
C VAL A 7 -4.82 62.06 -27.08
N TRP A 8 -5.65 61.09 -27.45
CA TRP A 8 -5.94 59.93 -26.62
C TRP A 8 -4.86 58.86 -26.83
N LEU A 9 -4.13 58.50 -25.77
CA LEU A 9 -3.26 57.34 -25.76
C LEU A 9 -4.10 56.08 -25.51
N ILE A 10 -4.19 55.20 -26.49
CA ILE A 10 -4.74 53.85 -26.33
C ILE A 10 -3.61 52.96 -25.80
N PRO A 11 -3.73 52.32 -24.62
CA PRO A 11 -2.73 51.37 -24.17
C PRO A 11 -2.87 50.08 -25.02
N ALA A 12 -1.79 49.71 -25.72
CA ALA A 12 -1.70 48.43 -26.39
C ALA A 12 -1.57 47.32 -25.33
N LEU A 13 -2.60 46.47 -25.21
CA LEU A 13 -2.59 45.29 -24.35
C LEU A 13 -1.76 44.19 -25.03
N LEU A 14 -0.55 43.92 -24.54
CA LEU A 14 0.24 42.76 -24.98
C LEU A 14 -0.36 41.50 -24.33
N ALA A 15 -1.10 40.70 -25.10
CA ALA A 15 -1.49 39.36 -24.67
C ALA A 15 -0.28 38.42 -24.80
N SER A 16 0.27 37.99 -23.67
CA SER A 16 1.29 36.95 -23.62
C SER A 16 0.65 35.57 -23.85
N ALA A 17 0.86 34.99 -25.02
CA ALA A 17 0.52 33.60 -25.27
C ALA A 17 1.50 32.71 -24.48
N LEU A 18 1.01 32.02 -23.45
CA LEU A 18 1.78 30.96 -22.79
C LEU A 18 1.93 29.79 -23.77
N PRO A 19 3.13 29.23 -23.96
CA PRO A 19 3.30 28.05 -24.80
C PRO A 19 2.54 26.89 -24.17
N SER A 20 1.59 26.33 -24.92
CA SER A 20 0.98 25.05 -24.58
C SER A 20 2.06 23.98 -24.69
N PHE A 21 2.55 23.47 -23.56
CA PHE A 21 3.35 22.26 -23.58
C PHE A 21 2.46 21.11 -24.04
N ALA A 22 2.70 20.62 -25.25
CA ALA A 22 2.15 19.34 -25.67
C ALA A 22 2.66 18.28 -24.68
N GLY A 23 1.74 17.63 -23.95
CA GLY A 23 2.09 16.58 -23.02
C GLY A 23 2.84 15.47 -23.75
N ILE A 24 3.95 15.00 -23.16
CA ILE A 24 4.65 13.80 -23.65
C ILE A 24 3.60 12.67 -23.62
N PRO A 25 3.37 11.95 -24.74
CA PRO A 25 2.48 10.82 -24.72
C PRO A 25 3.00 9.84 -23.67
N SER A 26 2.17 9.52 -22.67
CA SER A 26 2.50 8.48 -21.70
C SER A 26 2.76 7.20 -22.47
N SER A 27 4.00 6.71 -22.47
CA SER A 27 4.27 5.36 -22.97
C SER A 27 3.41 4.39 -22.17
N SER A 28 2.81 3.41 -22.83
CA SER A 28 2.08 2.35 -22.15
C SER A 28 3.08 1.56 -21.29
N PHE A 29 3.06 1.78 -19.97
CA PHE A 29 3.86 1.02 -19.02
C PHE A 29 3.14 -0.30 -18.72
N THR A 30 3.85 -1.42 -18.86
CA THR A 30 3.37 -2.74 -18.38
C THR A 30 4.16 -3.09 -17.14
N ALA A 31 3.50 -3.10 -15.99
CA ALA A 31 4.10 -3.55 -14.75
C ALA A 31 4.20 -5.08 -14.74
N PHE A 32 5.37 -5.61 -14.39
CA PHE A 32 5.53 -7.02 -14.04
C PHE A 32 5.67 -7.10 -12.52
N GLU A 33 4.72 -7.76 -11.88
CA GLU A 33 4.70 -7.96 -10.43
C GLU A 33 4.22 -9.38 -10.11
N SER A 34 4.61 -9.88 -8.94
CA SER A 34 4.06 -11.13 -8.44
C SER A 34 2.56 -11.02 -8.20
N GLY A 35 1.83 -12.08 -8.58
CA GLY A 35 0.37 -12.12 -8.44
C GLY A 35 -0.05 -12.16 -6.97
N GLN A 36 -0.80 -11.14 -6.54
CA GLN A 36 -1.39 -11.07 -5.21
C GLN A 36 -2.43 -12.18 -5.00
N VAL A 37 -2.41 -12.81 -3.82
CA VAL A 37 -3.33 -13.93 -3.48
C VAL A 37 -4.33 -13.52 -2.40
N ARG A 38 -3.84 -12.88 -1.34
CA ARG A 38 -4.68 -12.34 -0.25
C ARG A 38 -4.12 -10.98 0.16
N PRO A 39 -4.25 -9.96 -0.71
CA PRO A 39 -3.53 -8.71 -0.54
C PRO A 39 -4.07 -7.82 0.58
N ILE A 40 -5.26 -8.11 1.11
CA ILE A 40 -5.94 -7.27 2.10
C ILE A 40 -6.45 -8.14 3.25
N SER A 41 -6.30 -7.65 4.49
CA SER A 41 -6.82 -8.31 5.70
C SER A 41 -7.28 -7.27 6.72
N ILE A 42 -8.29 -7.61 7.52
CA ILE A 42 -8.83 -6.77 8.59
C ILE A 42 -8.42 -7.37 9.94
N SER A 43 -8.08 -6.53 10.91
CA SER A 43 -7.77 -6.97 12.27
C SER A 43 -8.97 -7.64 12.96
N PRO A 44 -8.73 -8.56 13.92
CA PRO A 44 -9.81 -9.22 14.66
C PRO A 44 -10.83 -8.25 15.29
N ASN A 45 -10.38 -7.09 15.79
CA ASN A 45 -11.27 -6.07 16.35
C ASN A 45 -12.03 -5.22 15.31
N GLY A 46 -11.79 -5.42 14.02
CA GLY A 46 -12.48 -4.73 12.93
C GLY A 46 -12.09 -3.26 12.73
N ARG A 47 -11.05 -2.77 13.40
CA ARG A 47 -10.64 -1.34 13.39
C ARG A 47 -9.44 -1.04 12.50
N MET A 48 -8.75 -2.04 11.98
CA MET A 48 -7.58 -1.88 11.14
C MET A 48 -7.71 -2.70 9.86
N LEU A 49 -7.39 -2.08 8.73
CA LEU A 49 -7.22 -2.75 7.44
C LEU A 49 -5.75 -2.69 7.05
N VAL A 50 -5.20 -3.80 6.60
CA VAL A 50 -3.83 -3.91 6.10
C VAL A 50 -3.89 -4.34 4.66
N ALA A 51 -3.18 -3.64 3.78
CA ALA A 51 -3.04 -3.96 2.37
C ALA A 51 -1.55 -4.14 2.01
N VAL A 52 -1.22 -5.09 1.14
CA VAL A 52 0.13 -5.19 0.57
C VAL A 52 0.30 -4.17 -0.57
N ASN A 53 1.47 -3.57 -0.62
CA ASN A 53 1.91 -2.69 -1.70
C ASN A 53 3.12 -3.37 -2.36
N THR A 54 2.80 -4.28 -3.29
CA THR A 54 3.78 -5.17 -3.94
C THR A 54 4.92 -4.40 -4.61
N PRO A 55 4.66 -3.33 -5.41
CA PRO A 55 5.72 -2.59 -6.07
C PRO A 55 6.66 -1.82 -5.12
N ASP A 56 6.18 -1.42 -3.93
CA ASP A 56 6.97 -0.64 -2.97
C ASP A 56 7.59 -1.50 -1.85
N ASN A 57 7.35 -2.82 -1.86
CA ASN A 57 7.78 -3.74 -0.80
C ASN A 57 7.32 -3.30 0.60
N ARG A 58 6.05 -2.89 0.69
CA ARG A 58 5.43 -2.43 1.95
C ARG A 58 4.11 -3.11 2.23
N ILE A 59 3.68 -2.98 3.48
CA ILE A 59 2.26 -2.99 3.81
C ILE A 59 1.79 -1.57 4.14
N GLU A 60 0.54 -1.29 3.79
CA GLU A 60 -0.18 -0.07 4.10
C GLU A 60 -1.22 -0.38 5.18
N ILE A 61 -1.18 0.38 6.27
CA ILE A 61 -2.06 0.20 7.41
C ILE A 61 -3.06 1.36 7.47
N PHE A 62 -4.35 1.04 7.54
CA PHE A 62 -5.44 1.99 7.60
C PHE A 62 -6.29 1.76 8.86
N ARG A 63 -6.78 2.84 9.46
CA ARG A 63 -7.84 2.80 10.47
C ARG A 63 -9.20 2.78 9.79
N ILE A 64 -10.09 1.94 10.30
CA ILE A 64 -11.48 1.82 9.88
C ILE A 64 -12.34 2.65 10.85
N ASN A 65 -12.89 3.76 10.36
CA ASN A 65 -13.74 4.66 11.15
C ASN A 65 -15.22 4.31 10.90
N ALA A 66 -15.92 3.88 11.96
CA ALA A 66 -17.31 3.40 11.88
C ALA A 66 -18.37 4.43 12.34
N GLU A 67 -18.02 5.70 12.51
CA GLU A 67 -18.98 6.71 13.00
C GLU A 67 -20.06 7.06 11.95
N GLY A 68 -21.22 6.43 12.08
CA GLY A 68 -22.46 7.14 12.36
C GLY A 68 -23.01 8.14 11.35
N VAL A 69 -23.15 7.79 10.07
CA VAL A 69 -24.14 8.47 9.21
C VAL A 69 -25.13 7.43 8.71
N ARG A 70 -26.41 7.77 8.71
CA ARG A 70 -27.54 6.83 8.48
C ARG A 70 -27.59 6.20 7.07
N ASN A 71 -26.54 6.39 6.27
CA ASN A 71 -26.24 5.83 4.95
C ASN A 71 -24.73 5.44 4.83
N ALA A 72 -24.10 5.05 5.95
CA ALA A 72 -22.65 5.10 6.25
C ALA A 72 -21.70 4.52 5.18
N GLU A 73 -20.94 5.39 4.53
CA GLU A 73 -19.68 5.02 3.91
C GLU A 73 -18.63 4.77 5.00
N THR A 74 -18.10 3.53 5.06
CA THR A 74 -16.94 3.21 5.88
C THR A 74 -15.75 4.05 5.42
N GLN A 75 -15.20 4.88 6.29
CA GLN A 75 -14.05 5.70 5.95
C GLN A 75 -12.75 5.04 6.40
N LEU A 76 -11.80 4.95 5.47
CA LEU A 76 -10.43 4.53 5.75
C LEU A 76 -9.55 5.76 5.93
N SER A 77 -8.80 5.80 7.04
CA SER A 77 -7.72 6.76 7.24
C SER A 77 -6.39 6.03 7.15
N HIS A 78 -5.50 6.44 6.24
CA HIS A 78 -4.13 5.92 6.22
C HIS A 78 -3.45 6.22 7.56
N SER A 79 -2.75 5.24 8.10
CA SER A 79 -2.07 5.33 9.40
C SER A 79 -0.56 5.30 9.20
N CYS A 80 -0.03 4.31 8.49
CA CYS A 80 1.39 4.24 8.16
C CYS A 80 1.69 3.21 7.06
N SER A 81 2.93 3.25 6.57
CA SER A 81 3.49 2.28 5.64
C SER A 81 4.70 1.60 6.28
N VAL A 82 4.72 0.27 6.32
CA VAL A 82 5.81 -0.50 6.94
C VAL A 82 6.58 -1.24 5.86
N PRO A 83 7.92 -1.05 5.75
CA PRO A 83 8.73 -1.82 4.82
C PRO A 83 8.79 -3.28 5.24
N VAL A 84 8.67 -4.19 4.28
CA VAL A 84 8.69 -5.66 4.47
C VAL A 84 9.67 -6.30 3.48
N GLY A 85 9.60 -7.61 3.29
CA GLY A 85 10.39 -8.32 2.28
C GLY A 85 9.93 -8.00 0.84
N MET A 86 10.68 -8.49 -0.13
CA MET A 86 10.43 -8.18 -1.54
C MET A 86 9.19 -8.88 -2.08
N GLU A 87 8.41 -8.13 -2.85
CA GLU A 87 7.16 -8.54 -3.50
C GLU A 87 6.16 -9.17 -2.52
N PRO A 88 5.63 -8.41 -1.54
CA PRO A 88 4.58 -8.90 -0.67
C PRO A 88 3.31 -9.21 -1.45
N VAL A 89 2.77 -10.42 -1.28
CA VAL A 89 1.61 -10.95 -2.06
C VAL A 89 0.42 -11.37 -1.22
N ALA A 90 0.63 -11.60 0.08
CA ALA A 90 -0.43 -11.92 1.02
C ALA A 90 -0.15 -11.35 2.41
N VAL A 91 -1.22 -11.04 3.14
CA VAL A 91 -1.15 -10.56 4.52
C VAL A 91 -2.21 -11.23 5.38
N ALA A 92 -1.85 -11.56 6.62
CA ALA A 92 -2.77 -12.02 7.65
C ALA A 92 -2.55 -11.25 8.96
N VAL A 93 -3.62 -10.68 9.49
CA VAL A 93 -3.60 -10.02 10.81
C VAL A 93 -3.96 -11.07 11.87
N ARG A 94 -2.96 -11.63 12.54
CA ARG A 94 -3.14 -12.71 13.52
C ARG A 94 -3.80 -12.20 14.80
N THR A 95 -3.37 -11.03 15.26
CA THR A 95 -3.91 -10.29 16.40
C THR A 95 -3.96 -8.81 16.05
N ASP A 96 -4.61 -7.98 16.87
CA ASP A 96 -4.65 -6.53 16.66
C ASP A 96 -3.25 -5.84 16.72
N GLN A 97 -2.19 -6.59 17.04
CA GLN A 97 -0.81 -6.10 17.17
C GLN A 97 0.23 -6.94 16.39
N GLU A 98 -0.17 -8.04 15.75
CA GLU A 98 0.75 -8.94 15.03
C GLU A 98 0.23 -9.24 13.63
N ILE A 99 1.00 -8.79 12.63
CA ILE A 99 0.69 -8.90 11.21
C ILE A 99 1.76 -9.78 10.54
N TRP A 100 1.34 -10.75 9.74
CA TRP A 100 2.25 -11.63 9.00
C TRP A 100 2.09 -11.37 7.51
N VAL A 101 3.21 -11.12 6.83
CA VAL A 101 3.26 -10.73 5.42
C VAL A 101 4.09 -11.73 4.65
N VAL A 102 3.51 -12.32 3.61
CA VAL A 102 4.19 -13.27 2.72
C VAL A 102 4.87 -12.50 1.61
N ASN A 103 6.20 -12.65 1.51
CA ASN A 103 7.04 -11.96 0.56
C ASN A 103 7.54 -12.95 -0.51
N HIS A 104 6.98 -12.86 -1.71
CA HIS A 104 7.16 -13.84 -2.77
C HIS A 104 8.62 -13.94 -3.24
N LEU A 105 9.22 -12.81 -3.64
CA LEU A 105 10.55 -12.82 -4.26
C LEU A 105 11.69 -13.06 -3.26
N SER A 106 11.46 -12.77 -1.98
CA SER A 106 12.47 -12.93 -0.92
C SER A 106 12.38 -14.27 -0.18
N ASP A 107 11.52 -15.19 -0.61
CA ASP A 107 11.28 -16.49 0.04
C ASP A 107 11.08 -16.38 1.55
N SER A 108 10.30 -15.39 1.97
CA SER A 108 10.21 -15.03 3.39
C SER A 108 8.81 -14.64 3.85
N VAL A 109 8.64 -14.64 5.18
CA VAL A 109 7.50 -14.05 5.86
C VAL A 109 8.00 -12.99 6.84
N SER A 110 7.51 -11.76 6.71
CA SER A 110 7.76 -10.68 7.68
C SER A 110 6.69 -10.69 8.76
N ILE A 111 7.10 -10.73 10.03
CA ILE A 111 6.23 -10.55 11.19
C ILE A 111 6.36 -9.10 11.64
N VAL A 112 5.34 -8.31 11.38
CA VAL A 112 5.24 -6.91 11.79
C VAL A 112 4.51 -6.82 13.13
N ARG A 113 5.05 -6.02 14.05
CA ARG A 113 4.41 -5.72 15.33
C ARG A 113 3.99 -4.26 15.40
N LEU A 114 2.86 -4.03 16.05
CA LEU A 114 2.35 -2.71 16.40
C LEU A 114 2.36 -2.54 17.91
N GLU A 115 2.73 -1.36 18.38
CA GLU A 115 2.62 -1.03 19.81
C GLU A 115 1.26 -0.38 20.07
N ASN A 116 0.47 -0.93 21.00
CA ASN A 116 -0.84 -0.42 21.37
C ASN A 116 -1.79 -0.16 20.17
N GLU A 117 -1.70 -0.96 19.10
CA GLU A 117 -2.47 -0.77 17.85
C GLU A 117 -2.15 0.56 17.12
N HIS A 118 -0.99 1.17 17.42
CA HIS A 118 -0.51 2.41 16.82
C HIS A 118 0.72 2.19 15.94
N CYS A 119 0.86 3.08 14.96
CA CYS A 119 1.88 3.01 13.93
C CYS A 119 3.24 3.60 14.35
N ASP A 120 3.33 4.30 15.49
CA ASP A 120 4.51 5.10 15.86
C ASP A 120 5.79 4.26 15.97
N GLN A 121 5.66 2.98 16.30
CA GLN A 121 6.76 2.01 16.39
C GLN A 121 6.50 0.75 15.54
N ALA A 122 5.66 0.86 14.52
CA ALA A 122 5.36 -0.26 13.65
C ALA A 122 6.62 -0.70 12.87
N GLY A 123 6.95 -1.99 12.93
CA GLY A 123 8.13 -2.50 12.27
C GLY A 123 8.17 -4.02 12.19
N VAL A 124 9.02 -4.54 11.31
CA VAL A 124 9.29 -5.97 11.21
C VAL A 124 10.06 -6.41 12.45
N ALA A 125 9.39 -7.15 13.33
CA ALA A 125 9.99 -7.72 14.54
C ALA A 125 10.81 -8.98 14.22
N GLN A 126 10.43 -9.72 13.18
CA GLN A 126 11.13 -10.93 12.75
C GLN A 126 10.88 -11.22 11.28
N THR A 127 11.87 -11.79 10.61
CA THR A 127 11.73 -12.37 9.27
C THR A 127 11.96 -13.88 9.35
N LEU A 128 11.04 -14.65 8.80
CA LEU A 128 11.14 -16.11 8.68
C LEU A 128 11.46 -16.46 7.23
N PHE A 129 12.55 -17.18 6.99
CA PHE A 129 12.81 -17.77 5.68
C PHE A 129 11.99 -19.06 5.54
N VAL A 130 11.26 -19.17 4.43
CA VAL A 130 10.36 -20.30 4.15
C VAL A 130 10.78 -20.99 2.85
N GLY A 131 9.92 -21.87 2.32
CA GLY A 131 10.13 -22.46 1.00
C GLY A 131 10.01 -21.44 -0.13
N ASP A 132 10.39 -21.89 -1.32
CA ASP A 132 10.42 -21.10 -2.56
C ASP A 132 9.06 -20.48 -2.88
N GLU A 133 9.05 -19.24 -3.37
CA GLU A 133 7.86 -18.55 -3.87
C GLU A 133 6.63 -18.70 -2.95
N PRO A 134 6.70 -18.26 -1.68
CA PRO A 134 5.58 -18.38 -0.78
C PRO A 134 4.41 -17.50 -1.26
N ARG A 135 3.17 -17.99 -1.11
CA ARG A 135 1.97 -17.37 -1.72
C ARG A 135 0.89 -16.93 -0.74
N ASP A 136 0.41 -17.82 0.10
CA ASP A 136 -0.65 -17.54 1.06
C ASP A 136 -0.28 -18.04 2.46
N ILE A 137 -0.94 -17.46 3.46
CA ILE A 137 -0.78 -17.81 4.87
C ILE A 137 -2.14 -17.89 5.56
N VAL A 138 -2.32 -18.94 6.37
CA VAL A 138 -3.47 -19.09 7.26
C VAL A 138 -3.02 -19.47 8.66
N PHE A 139 -3.77 -19.00 9.66
CA PHE A 139 -3.62 -19.45 11.03
C PHE A 139 -4.69 -20.48 11.38
N ALA A 140 -4.30 -21.52 12.11
CA ALA A 140 -5.22 -22.56 12.60
C ALA A 140 -4.68 -23.22 13.88
N GLY A 141 -5.39 -24.23 14.36
CA GLY A 141 -5.13 -24.88 15.65
C GLY A 141 -5.80 -24.12 16.81
N ASP A 142 -5.66 -24.67 18.03
CA ASP A 142 -6.22 -24.04 19.22
C ASP A 142 -5.68 -22.61 19.37
N GLY A 143 -6.59 -21.65 19.50
CA GLY A 143 -6.28 -20.22 19.57
C GLY A 143 -5.46 -19.66 18.40
N ASN A 144 -5.55 -20.22 17.18
CA ASN A 144 -4.75 -19.77 16.02
C ASN A 144 -3.23 -19.81 16.30
N SER A 145 -2.79 -20.86 17.01
CA SER A 145 -1.40 -21.03 17.47
C SER A 145 -0.43 -21.49 16.39
N LYS A 146 -0.89 -21.93 15.22
CA LYS A 146 -0.06 -22.42 14.12
C LYS A 146 -0.28 -21.62 12.86
N ALA A 147 0.81 -21.25 12.18
CA ALA A 147 0.80 -20.68 10.84
C ALA A 147 1.07 -21.78 9.80
N PHE A 148 0.30 -21.76 8.72
CA PHE A 148 0.49 -22.63 7.55
C PHE A 148 0.74 -21.73 6.34
N ILE A 149 1.84 -21.96 5.64
CA ILE A 149 2.30 -21.15 4.51
C ILE A 149 2.40 -22.07 3.29
N THR A 150 1.81 -21.66 2.17
CA THR A 150 1.96 -22.38 0.90
C THR A 150 3.23 -21.93 0.21
N THR A 151 4.07 -22.86 -0.22
CA THR A 151 5.32 -22.60 -0.94
C THR A 151 5.38 -23.46 -2.20
N ALA A 152 6.05 -22.99 -3.23
CA ALA A 152 6.39 -23.81 -4.38
C ALA A 152 7.31 -24.98 -3.96
N HIS A 153 7.31 -26.02 -4.80
CA HIS A 153 8.21 -27.16 -4.62
C HIS A 153 9.63 -26.74 -4.99
N ARG A 154 10.57 -26.87 -4.05
CA ARG A 154 11.99 -26.67 -4.35
C ARG A 154 12.56 -27.97 -4.93
N GLY A 155 12.65 -28.04 -6.25
CA GLY A 155 13.13 -29.21 -7.00
C GLY A 155 14.54 -29.70 -6.62
N GLN A 156 15.33 -28.89 -5.91
CA GLN A 156 16.69 -29.25 -5.48
C GLN A 156 16.78 -29.86 -4.07
N ASN A 157 15.67 -29.97 -3.33
CA ASN A 157 15.63 -30.58 -1.99
C ASN A 157 14.52 -31.65 -1.89
N SER A 158 14.58 -32.67 -2.76
CA SER A 158 13.82 -33.90 -2.58
C SER A 158 14.81 -35.07 -2.65
N PRO A 159 14.99 -35.86 -1.58
CA PRO A 159 15.75 -37.10 -1.65
C PRO A 159 15.10 -38.12 -2.60
#